data_AF-A0A453QZN6-F1
#
_entry.id   AF-A0A453QZN6-F1
#
_cell.length_a   1.000
_cell.length_b   1.000
_cell.length_c   1.000
_cell.angle_alpha   90.00
_cell.angle_beta   90.00
_cell.angle_gamma   90.00
#
_symmetry.space_group_name_H-M   'P 1'
#
loop_
_entity.id
_entity.type
_entity.pdbx_description
1 polymer ?
#
loop_
_entity_poly.entity_id
_entity_poly.type
_entity_poly.pdbx_seq_one_letter_code
_entity_poly.pdbx_strand_id
1 'polypeptide(L)'
;AGQRSLGASGEPRRPECEEARMSGAALCAALTELGFDGEDPLDADALEWPFQYEEARPLLAWICSCLRPSNVLSPSHLSQYEQLVEEGRLLEGEDLDSAFDSISAFSSKKDNQEAVFEAEETILDIREAKLAYRAEVFELQRQLARQQAQFDMLAGQASSLIQGRRARVSAMSAVSVQLISLDEILSSRNLEMNAVLGRITATTQELAHYHSGDEDSIYLAYSDFHPYVIGDLACTKELNRWFSKQFEK
;
A
#
# COMPACT_ATOMS: atom_id res chain seq x y z
N ALA A 1 -29.32 36.87 -1.56
CA ALA A 1 -28.50 37.17 -0.38
C ALA A 1 -28.54 35.96 0.54
N GLY A 2 -27.47 35.17 0.57
CA GLY A 2 -27.33 33.99 1.43
C GLY A 2 -25.86 33.86 1.79
N GLN A 3 -25.51 34.27 3.01
CA GLN A 3 -24.14 34.19 3.53
C GLN A 3 -23.94 32.81 4.18
N ARG A 4 -22.99 32.04 3.65
CA ARG A 4 -22.40 30.87 4.31
C ARG A 4 -21.09 31.30 4.95
N SER A 5 -20.99 31.07 6.25
CA SER A 5 -19.80 31.30 7.07
C SER A 5 -18.74 30.25 6.77
N LEU A 6 -17.51 30.71 6.51
CA LEU A 6 -16.31 29.89 6.34
C LEU A 6 -15.74 29.54 7.71
N GLY A 7 -15.58 28.25 7.96
CA GLY A 7 -15.01 27.71 9.20
C GLY A 7 -13.51 27.99 9.32
N ALA A 8 -13.11 28.52 10.46
CA ALA A 8 -11.73 28.60 10.91
C ALA A 8 -11.34 27.29 11.60
N SER A 9 -10.36 26.57 11.05
CA SER A 9 -9.66 25.48 11.75
C SER A 9 -8.75 26.09 12.82
N GLY A 10 -9.07 25.86 14.09
CA GLY A 10 -8.16 26.05 15.21
C GLY A 10 -7.64 24.69 15.66
N GLU A 11 -6.35 24.43 15.47
CA GLU A 11 -5.65 23.33 16.14
C GLU A 11 -5.55 23.62 17.65
N PRO A 12 -5.72 22.61 18.53
CA PRO A 12 -5.56 22.79 19.97
C PRO A 12 -4.07 22.83 20.34
N ARG A 13 -3.62 23.97 20.90
CA ARG A 13 -2.31 24.09 21.56
C ARG A 13 -2.25 23.15 22.75
N ARG A 14 -1.14 22.42 22.88
CA ARG A 14 -0.81 21.58 24.04
C ARG A 14 -0.73 22.46 25.30
N PRO A 15 -1.16 21.96 26.48
CA PRO A 15 -0.96 22.68 27.72
C PRO A 15 0.55 22.73 28.01
N GLU A 16 1.10 23.94 28.01
CA GLU A 16 2.41 24.22 28.59
C GLU A 16 2.31 23.94 30.10
N CYS A 17 3.26 23.17 30.62
CA CYS A 17 3.40 22.94 32.05
C CYS A 17 3.63 24.30 32.73
N GLU A 18 2.60 24.85 33.37
CA GLU A 18 2.75 25.94 34.33
C GLU A 18 3.71 25.48 35.43
N GLU A 19 4.89 26.07 35.49
CA GLU A 19 5.66 26.15 36.72
C GLU A 19 4.73 26.75 37.78
N ALA A 20 4.30 25.94 38.75
CA ALA A 20 3.40 26.37 39.81
C ALA A 20 4.03 27.54 40.59
N ARG A 21 3.67 28.77 40.22
CA ARG A 21 3.98 29.97 41.01
C ARG A 21 3.25 29.83 42.34
N MET A 22 3.97 29.43 43.39
CA MET A 22 3.41 29.41 44.74
C MET A 22 3.16 30.84 45.21
N SER A 23 1.91 31.13 45.59
CA SER A 23 1.43 32.44 46.04
C SER A 23 0.97 32.38 47.51
N GLY A 24 0.70 33.54 48.11
CA GLY A 24 0.12 33.64 49.45
C GLY A 24 -1.20 32.87 49.57
N ALA A 25 -2.03 32.91 48.52
CA ALA A 25 -3.27 32.11 48.45
C ALA A 25 -3.01 30.59 48.47
N ALA A 26 -1.96 30.12 47.79
CA ALA A 26 -1.59 28.71 47.79
C ALA A 26 -1.08 28.25 49.17
N LEU A 27 -0.35 29.11 49.87
CA LEU A 27 0.09 28.87 51.25
C LEU A 27 -1.10 28.81 52.22
N CYS A 28 -2.07 29.74 52.12
CA CYS A 28 -3.28 29.71 52.93
C CYS A 28 -4.12 28.44 52.70
N ALA A 29 -4.23 28.00 51.45
CA ALA A 29 -4.91 26.75 51.11
C ALA A 29 -4.20 25.55 51.74
N ALA A 30 -2.86 25.47 51.64
CA ALA A 30 -2.08 24.42 52.27
C ALA A 30 -2.23 24.43 53.81
N LEU A 31 -2.15 25.60 54.45
CA LEU A 31 -2.32 25.71 55.91
C LEU A 31 -3.74 25.33 56.38
N THR A 32 -4.76 25.69 55.61
CA THR A 32 -6.14 25.26 55.86
C THR A 32 -6.28 23.74 55.75
N GLU A 33 -5.69 23.13 54.72
CA GLU A 33 -5.67 21.66 54.55
C GLU A 33 -4.93 20.94 55.68
N LEU A 34 -3.93 21.59 56.28
CA LEU A 34 -3.20 21.08 57.45
C LEU A 34 -3.95 21.27 58.78
N GLY A 35 -5.13 21.91 58.76
CA GLY A 35 -5.95 22.12 59.96
C GLY A 35 -5.44 23.26 60.85
N PHE A 36 -4.77 24.26 60.29
CA PHE A 36 -4.39 25.46 61.04
C PHE A 36 -5.65 26.26 61.44
N ASP A 37 -5.99 26.22 62.73
CA ASP A 37 -7.16 26.88 63.32
C ASP A 37 -6.71 28.15 64.08
N GLY A 38 -6.36 29.20 63.34
CA GLY A 38 -6.07 30.51 63.92
C GLY A 38 -7.35 31.22 64.36
N GLU A 39 -7.30 32.04 65.42
CA GLU A 39 -8.49 32.77 65.90
C GLU A 39 -9.06 33.75 64.86
N ASP A 40 -8.25 34.19 63.90
CA ASP A 40 -8.65 35.02 62.76
C ASP A 40 -8.36 34.31 61.42
N PRO A 41 -9.25 34.42 60.42
CA PRO A 41 -9.03 33.84 59.09
C PRO A 41 -7.82 34.50 58.40
N LEU A 42 -6.91 33.68 57.88
CA LEU A 42 -5.72 34.14 57.18
C LEU A 42 -6.09 34.91 55.91
N ASP A 43 -5.70 36.17 55.84
CA ASP A 43 -5.85 37.00 54.64
C ASP A 43 -4.75 36.66 53.62
N ALA A 44 -5.17 36.12 52.48
CA ALA A 44 -4.26 35.72 51.39
C ALA A 44 -3.51 36.93 50.81
N ASP A 45 -4.13 38.11 50.77
CA ASP A 45 -3.52 39.31 50.20
C ASP A 45 -2.44 39.88 51.13
N ALA A 46 -2.62 39.74 52.45
CA ALA A 46 -1.63 40.10 53.45
C ALA A 46 -0.40 39.17 53.47
N LEU A 47 -0.51 37.96 52.91
CA LEU A 47 0.56 36.97 52.83
C LEU A 47 1.21 36.88 51.44
N GLU A 48 0.80 37.74 50.50
CA GLU A 48 1.36 37.78 49.14
C GLU A 48 2.70 38.53 49.09
N TRP A 49 2.91 39.52 49.96
CA TRP A 49 4.11 40.37 49.94
C TRP A 49 5.45 39.61 50.02
N PRO A 50 5.62 38.50 50.78
CA PRO A 50 6.88 37.77 50.83
C PRO A 50 7.22 37.05 49.51
N PHE A 51 6.21 36.65 48.73
CA PHE A 51 6.39 35.97 47.43
C PHE A 51 6.78 36.95 46.31
N GLN A 52 6.67 38.25 46.56
CA GLN A 52 7.08 39.30 45.63
C GLN A 52 8.60 39.49 45.59
N TYR A 53 9.33 39.08 46.63
CA TYR A 53 10.80 39.17 46.70
C TYR A 53 11.45 37.94 46.07
N GLU A 54 12.19 38.12 44.98
CA GLU A 54 12.84 37.03 44.22
C GLU A 54 13.82 36.22 45.10
N GLU A 55 14.48 36.86 46.07
CA GLU A 55 15.43 36.22 46.97
C GLU A 55 14.77 35.31 48.01
N ALA A 56 13.52 35.60 48.40
CA ALA A 56 12.77 34.81 49.37
C ALA A 56 12.02 33.64 48.71
N ARG A 57 11.80 33.68 47.40
CA ARG A 57 11.02 32.65 46.67
C ARG A 57 11.56 31.23 46.83
N PRO A 58 12.87 30.94 46.74
CA PRO A 58 13.36 29.57 46.90
C PRO A 58 13.11 29.02 48.30
N LEU A 59 13.27 29.86 49.33
CA LEU A 59 13.02 29.49 50.72
C LEU A 59 11.53 29.25 50.97
N LEU A 60 10.68 30.15 50.49
CA LEU A 60 9.22 30.02 50.63
C LEU A 60 8.68 28.82 49.86
N ALA A 61 9.19 28.57 48.65
CA ALA A 61 8.85 27.36 47.88
C ALA A 61 9.27 26.08 48.62
N TRP A 62 10.44 26.08 49.28
CA TRP A 62 10.87 24.95 50.11
C TRP A 62 9.94 24.74 51.31
N ILE A 63 9.60 25.81 52.07
CA ILE A 63 8.67 25.74 53.20
C ILE A 63 7.32 25.16 52.73
N CYS A 64 6.76 25.68 51.64
CA CYS A 64 5.50 25.19 51.10
C CYS A 64 5.58 23.72 50.63
N SER A 65 6.74 23.26 50.12
CA SER A 65 6.95 21.85 49.76
C SER A 65 7.02 20.91 50.98
N CYS A 66 7.39 21.46 52.14
CA CYS A 66 7.42 20.76 53.42
C CYS A 66 6.05 20.77 54.13
N LEU A 67 5.16 21.70 53.79
CA LEU A 67 3.79 21.80 54.31
C LEU A 67 2.84 20.82 53.60
N ARG A 68 3.16 19.52 53.61
CA ARG A 68 2.28 18.46 53.11
C ARG A 68 1.48 17.82 54.24
N PRO A 69 0.23 17.39 54.01
CA PRO A 69 -0.56 16.65 55.02
C PRO A 69 0.14 15.41 55.57
N SER A 70 1.05 14.81 54.80
CA SER A 70 1.89 13.69 55.23
C SER A 70 2.91 14.05 56.33
N ASN A 71 3.25 15.33 56.47
CA ASN A 71 4.26 15.83 57.40
C ASN A 71 3.64 16.39 58.67
N VAL A 72 2.30 16.46 58.75
CA VAL A 72 1.56 16.88 59.94
C VAL A 72 0.90 15.66 60.54
N LEU A 73 1.08 15.48 61.86
CA LEU A 73 0.45 14.39 62.58
C LEU A 73 -1.06 14.63 62.61
N SER A 74 -1.83 13.65 62.13
CA SER A 74 -3.28 13.72 62.21
C SER A 74 -3.73 13.68 63.67
N PRO A 75 -4.92 14.24 64.01
CA PRO A 75 -5.46 14.18 65.37
C PRO A 75 -5.61 12.74 65.87
N SER A 76 -5.89 11.78 64.97
CA SER A 76 -5.93 10.35 65.32
C SER A 76 -4.56 9.79 65.72
N HIS A 77 -3.47 10.23 65.07
CA HIS A 77 -2.11 9.81 65.45
C HIS A 77 -1.69 10.44 66.78
N LEU A 78 -2.09 11.69 67.06
CA LEU A 78 -1.87 12.32 68.35
C LEU A 78 -2.62 11.60 69.47
N SER A 79 -3.90 11.26 69.29
CA SER A 79 -4.66 10.51 70.30
C SER A 79 -4.09 9.10 70.52
N GLN A 80 -3.59 8.44 69.48
CA GLN A 80 -2.89 7.15 69.63
C GLN A 80 -1.59 7.30 70.42
N TYR A 81 -0.82 8.36 70.17
CA TYR A 81 0.38 8.66 70.92
C TYR A 81 0.06 8.95 72.39
N GLU A 82 -0.93 9.81 72.66
CA GLU A 82 -1.39 10.11 74.02
C GLU A 82 -1.88 8.86 74.76
N GLN A 83 -2.61 7.98 74.07
CA GLN A 83 -3.02 6.69 74.62
C GLN A 83 -1.81 5.80 74.96
N LEU A 84 -0.78 5.77 74.11
CA LEU A 84 0.45 5.01 74.39
C LEU A 84 1.23 5.57 75.59
N VAL A 85 1.21 6.89 75.76
CA VAL A 85 1.76 7.58 76.93
C VAL A 85 0.97 7.21 78.19
N GLU A 86 -0.36 7.25 78.14
CA GLU A 86 -1.23 6.89 79.27
C GLU A 86 -1.11 5.41 79.66
N GLU A 87 -0.97 4.51 78.68
CA GLU A 87 -0.79 3.08 78.90
C GLU A 87 0.63 2.71 79.36
N GLY A 88 1.57 3.67 79.39
CA GLY A 88 2.97 3.43 79.76
C GLY A 88 3.71 2.51 78.79
N ARG A 89 3.24 2.44 77.53
CA ARG A 89 3.80 1.58 76.47
C ARG A 89 4.70 2.34 75.51
N LEU A 90 4.98 3.59 75.82
CA LEU A 90 5.89 4.41 75.03
C LEU A 90 7.33 3.95 75.29
N LEU A 91 7.99 3.51 74.22
CA LEU A 91 9.41 3.15 74.24
C LEU A 91 10.25 4.42 74.09
N GLU A 92 11.01 4.76 75.13
CA GLU A 92 11.91 5.91 75.14
C GLU A 92 13.32 5.48 75.60
N GLY A 93 14.35 6.17 75.10
CA GLY A 93 15.73 5.96 75.55
C GLY A 93 16.27 4.54 75.33
N GLU A 94 16.81 3.93 76.38
CA GLU A 94 17.52 2.64 76.31
C GLU A 94 16.62 1.47 75.84
N ASP A 95 15.32 1.51 76.17
CA ASP A 95 14.37 0.48 75.71
C ASP A 95 14.09 0.60 74.20
N LEU A 96 14.10 1.83 73.66
CA LEU A 96 13.97 2.08 72.23
C LEU A 96 15.26 1.68 71.49
N ASP A 97 16.42 2.03 72.04
CA ASP A 97 17.72 1.64 71.50
C ASP A 97 17.89 0.10 71.51
N SER A 98 17.42 -0.58 72.55
CA SER A 98 17.41 -2.05 72.66
C SER A 98 16.45 -2.71 71.65
N ALA A 99 15.28 -2.13 71.41
CA ALA A 99 14.36 -2.59 70.36
C ALA A 99 14.97 -2.37 68.96
N PHE A 100 15.62 -1.23 68.74
CA PHE A 100 16.32 -0.93 67.49
C PHE A 100 17.47 -1.91 67.25
N ASP A 101 18.29 -2.18 68.25
CA ASP A 101 19.37 -3.16 68.18
C ASP A 101 18.85 -4.59 67.96
N SER A 102 17.70 -4.92 68.55
CA SER A 102 17.03 -6.21 68.31
C SER A 102 16.52 -6.35 66.87
N ILE A 103 16.07 -5.28 66.23
CA ILE A 103 15.68 -5.26 64.81
C ILE A 103 16.93 -5.23 63.90
N SER A 104 17.95 -4.47 64.28
CA SER A 104 19.24 -4.38 63.58
C SER A 104 20.04 -5.69 63.65
N ALA A 105 19.83 -6.49 64.69
CA ALA A 105 20.32 -7.87 64.79
C ALA A 105 19.75 -8.78 63.67
N PHE A 106 18.58 -8.47 63.10
CA PHE A 106 18.04 -9.13 61.90
C PHE A 106 18.53 -8.52 60.58
N SER A 107 19.03 -7.28 60.60
CA SER A 107 19.66 -6.61 59.44
C SER A 107 21.07 -7.14 59.15
N SER A 108 21.80 -7.57 60.19
CA SER A 108 23.16 -8.12 60.06
C SER A 108 23.24 -9.54 59.49
N LYS A 109 22.09 -10.20 59.24
CA LYS A 109 22.06 -11.47 58.52
C LYS A 109 22.29 -11.19 57.03
N LYS A 110 23.51 -11.50 56.62
CA LYS A 110 24.08 -11.47 55.26
C LYS A 110 23.15 -11.95 54.13
N ASP A 111 22.15 -12.77 54.45
CA ASP A 111 21.11 -13.26 53.52
C ASP A 111 20.35 -12.12 52.80
N ASN A 112 20.09 -10.98 53.46
CA ASN A 112 19.36 -9.88 52.81
C ASN A 112 20.23 -9.09 51.81
N GLN A 113 21.53 -8.97 52.06
CA GLN A 113 22.45 -8.36 51.09
C GLN A 113 22.73 -9.29 49.92
N GLU A 114 22.93 -10.58 50.18
CA GLU A 114 23.17 -11.60 49.14
C GLU A 114 21.95 -11.78 48.23
N ALA A 115 20.73 -11.82 48.78
CA ALA A 115 19.50 -11.83 47.99
C ALA A 115 19.28 -10.55 47.17
N VAL A 116 19.75 -9.40 47.65
CA VAL A 116 19.70 -8.13 46.89
C VAL A 116 20.74 -8.11 45.78
N PHE A 117 21.96 -8.62 46.01
CA PHE A 117 22.98 -8.76 44.96
C PHE A 117 22.59 -9.80 43.90
N GLU A 118 22.01 -10.94 44.28
CA GLU A 118 21.43 -11.92 43.34
C GLU A 118 20.26 -11.32 42.56
N ALA A 119 19.40 -10.53 43.21
CA ALA A 119 18.33 -9.79 42.53
C ALA A 119 18.89 -8.73 41.57
N GLU A 120 20.00 -8.07 41.91
CA GLU A 120 20.63 -7.06 41.06
C GLU A 120 21.37 -7.69 39.87
N GLU A 121 22.06 -8.82 40.07
CA GLU A 121 22.69 -9.63 39.04
C GLU A 121 21.63 -10.19 38.06
N THR A 122 20.53 -10.74 38.57
CA THR A 122 19.42 -11.20 37.71
C THR A 122 18.72 -10.05 36.98
N ILE A 123 18.63 -8.85 37.56
CA ILE A 123 18.12 -7.66 36.86
C ILE A 123 19.07 -7.22 35.74
N LEU A 124 20.39 -7.33 35.95
CA LEU A 124 21.39 -7.05 34.91
C LEU A 124 21.29 -8.06 33.76
N ASP A 125 21.17 -9.35 34.05
CA ASP A 125 20.97 -10.41 33.05
C ASP A 125 19.68 -10.18 32.23
N ILE A 126 18.59 -9.80 32.89
CA ILE A 126 17.33 -9.47 32.21
C ILE A 126 17.50 -8.24 31.29
N ARG A 127 18.26 -7.24 31.72
CA ARG A 127 18.54 -6.05 30.90
C ARG A 127 19.41 -6.41 29.69
N GLU A 128 20.42 -7.24 29.88
CA GLU A 128 21.30 -7.70 28.81
C GLU A 128 20.54 -8.58 27.80
N ALA A 129 19.75 -9.54 28.28
CA ALA A 129 18.86 -10.35 27.45
C ALA A 129 17.86 -9.48 26.67
N LYS A 130 17.28 -8.45 27.31
CA LYS A 130 16.39 -7.51 26.62
C LYS A 130 17.09 -6.71 25.52
N LEU A 131 18.36 -6.33 25.71
CA LEU A 131 19.15 -5.67 24.68
C LEU A 131 19.45 -6.63 23.52
N ALA A 132 19.82 -7.88 23.83
CA ALA A 132 20.03 -8.93 22.83
C ALA A 132 18.76 -9.18 22.00
N TYR A 133 17.60 -9.35 22.64
CA TYR A 133 16.33 -9.53 21.93
C TYR A 133 15.95 -8.30 21.09
N ARG A 134 16.26 -7.08 21.54
CA ARG A 134 16.04 -5.88 20.71
C ARG A 134 16.93 -5.87 19.47
N ALA A 135 18.17 -6.32 19.59
CA ALA A 135 19.06 -6.46 18.44
C ALA A 135 18.54 -7.51 17.46
N GLU A 136 18.08 -8.66 17.96
CA GLU A 136 17.49 -9.72 17.14
C GLU A 136 16.22 -9.25 16.42
N VAL A 137 15.31 -8.56 17.12
CA VAL A 137 14.10 -7.97 16.50
C VAL A 137 14.47 -7.02 15.38
N PHE A 138 15.51 -6.20 15.58
CA PHE A 138 16.00 -5.29 14.54
C PHE A 138 16.56 -6.04 13.32
N GLU A 139 17.32 -7.11 13.54
CA GLU A 139 17.82 -7.95 12.44
C GLU A 139 16.69 -8.64 11.68
N LEU A 140 15.70 -9.18 12.39
CA LEU A 140 14.52 -9.82 11.80
C LEU A 140 13.70 -8.81 10.99
N GLN A 141 13.52 -7.58 11.48
CA GLN A 141 12.87 -6.51 10.71
C GLN A 141 13.64 -6.19 9.42
N ARG A 142 14.98 -6.18 9.47
CA ARG A 142 15.82 -5.98 8.29
C ARG A 142 15.73 -7.15 7.31
N GLN A 143 15.62 -8.38 7.81
CA GLN A 143 15.37 -9.56 6.96
C GLN A 143 14.01 -9.47 6.27
N LEU A 144 12.96 -9.12 7.02
CA LEU A 144 11.61 -8.93 6.49
C LEU A 144 11.59 -7.88 5.38
N ALA A 145 12.19 -6.71 5.61
CA ALA A 145 12.26 -5.65 4.60
C ALA A 145 12.97 -6.10 3.31
N ARG A 146 14.05 -6.89 3.44
CA ARG A 146 14.76 -7.47 2.28
C ARG A 146 13.88 -8.46 1.52
N GLN A 147 13.18 -9.34 2.22
CA GLN A 147 12.28 -10.30 1.58
C GLN A 147 11.10 -9.60 0.90
N GLN A 148 10.52 -8.58 1.54
CA GLN A 148 9.45 -7.76 0.95
C GLN A 148 9.91 -7.14 -0.37
N ALA A 149 11.10 -6.54 -0.40
CA ALA A 149 11.66 -5.95 -1.61
C ALA A 149 11.92 -6.99 -2.72
N GLN A 150 12.35 -8.21 -2.35
CA GLN A 150 12.50 -9.31 -3.30
C GLN A 150 11.13 -9.77 -3.87
N PHE A 151 10.11 -9.86 -3.03
CA PHE A 151 8.75 -10.17 -3.48
C PHE A 151 8.21 -9.11 -4.43
N ASP A 152 8.38 -7.83 -4.11
CA ASP A 152 7.92 -6.72 -4.97
C ASP A 152 8.62 -6.76 -6.34
N MET A 153 9.92 -7.03 -6.37
CA MET A 153 10.68 -7.21 -7.61
C MET A 153 10.15 -8.38 -8.45
N LEU A 154 9.95 -9.55 -7.83
CA LEU A 154 9.42 -10.74 -8.51
C LEU A 154 7.98 -10.52 -9.00
N ALA A 155 7.14 -9.83 -8.22
CA ALA A 155 5.79 -9.46 -8.60
C ALA A 155 5.77 -8.52 -9.82
N GLY A 156 6.70 -7.56 -9.87
CA GLY A 156 6.91 -6.70 -11.04
C GLY A 156 7.33 -7.49 -12.28
N GLN A 157 8.28 -8.43 -12.13
CA GLN A 157 8.72 -9.31 -13.22
C GLN A 157 7.59 -10.21 -13.73
N ALA A 158 6.83 -10.84 -12.83
CA ALA A 158 5.68 -11.67 -13.18
C ALA A 158 4.62 -10.87 -13.94
N SER A 159 4.33 -9.64 -13.49
CA SER A 159 3.38 -8.74 -14.16
C SER A 159 3.83 -8.37 -15.58
N SER A 160 5.11 -8.03 -15.75
CA SER A 160 5.70 -7.75 -17.07
C SER A 160 5.61 -8.96 -18.00
N LEU A 161 5.92 -10.17 -17.48
CA LEU A 161 5.83 -11.41 -18.26
C LEU A 161 4.38 -11.70 -18.70
N ILE A 162 3.41 -11.52 -17.80
CA ILE A 162 1.98 -11.71 -18.10
C ILE A 162 1.51 -10.71 -19.16
N GLN A 163 1.88 -9.43 -19.03
CA GLN A 163 1.55 -8.40 -20.02
C GLN A 163 2.19 -8.71 -21.38
N GLY A 164 3.47 -9.08 -21.40
CA GLY A 164 4.17 -9.48 -22.62
C GLY A 164 3.57 -10.73 -23.27
N ARG A 165 3.09 -11.70 -22.48
CA ARG A 165 2.33 -12.84 -23.00
C ARG A 165 1.01 -12.40 -23.63
N ARG A 166 0.23 -11.55 -22.95
CA ARG A 166 -1.05 -11.04 -23.48
C ARG A 166 -0.86 -10.27 -24.79
N ALA A 167 0.15 -9.41 -24.87
CA ALA A 167 0.48 -8.67 -26.08
C ALA A 167 0.81 -9.60 -27.25
N ARG A 168 1.66 -10.62 -27.02
CA ARG A 168 1.99 -11.63 -28.04
C ARG A 168 0.77 -12.42 -28.50
N VAL A 169 -0.10 -12.85 -27.57
CA VAL A 169 -1.34 -13.56 -27.91
C VAL A 169 -2.26 -12.69 -28.76
N SER A 170 -2.42 -11.41 -28.43
CA SER A 170 -3.23 -10.47 -29.21
C SER A 170 -2.65 -10.21 -30.62
N ALA A 171 -1.33 -10.07 -30.73
CA ALA A 171 -0.67 -9.95 -32.03
C ALA A 171 -0.83 -11.23 -32.87
N MET A 172 -0.64 -12.40 -32.26
CA MET A 172 -0.85 -13.69 -32.92
C MET A 172 -2.30 -13.87 -33.39
N SER A 173 -3.30 -13.47 -32.59
CA SER A 173 -4.70 -13.57 -33.02
C SER A 173 -4.99 -12.67 -34.22
N ALA A 174 -4.43 -11.46 -34.26
CA ALA A 174 -4.60 -10.56 -35.40
C ALA A 174 -3.99 -11.15 -36.69
N VAL A 175 -2.78 -11.71 -36.59
CA VAL A 175 -2.15 -12.40 -37.73
C VAL A 175 -2.93 -13.65 -38.13
N SER A 176 -3.43 -14.42 -37.17
CA SER A 176 -4.24 -15.62 -37.46
C SER A 176 -5.50 -15.27 -38.25
N VAL A 177 -6.17 -14.16 -37.92
CA VAL A 177 -7.34 -13.69 -38.68
C VAL A 177 -6.97 -13.35 -40.12
N GLN A 178 -5.85 -12.65 -40.33
CA GLN A 178 -5.36 -12.34 -41.68
C GLN A 178 -5.04 -13.61 -42.47
N LEU A 179 -4.42 -14.59 -41.82
CA LEU A 179 -4.02 -15.85 -42.45
C LEU A 179 -5.25 -16.67 -42.88
N ILE A 180 -6.30 -16.72 -42.05
CA ILE A 180 -7.58 -17.33 -42.41
C ILE A 180 -8.21 -16.64 -43.63
N SER A 181 -8.21 -15.29 -43.65
CA SER A 181 -8.78 -14.56 -44.79
C SER A 181 -8.02 -14.80 -46.10
N LEU A 182 -6.69 -14.93 -46.03
CA LEU A 182 -5.87 -15.25 -47.20
C LEU A 182 -6.10 -16.69 -47.67
N ASP A 183 -6.23 -17.63 -46.74
CA ASP A 183 -6.54 -19.02 -47.07
C ASP A 183 -7.88 -19.15 -47.80
N GLU A 184 -8.91 -18.42 -47.35
CA GLU A 184 -10.21 -18.38 -48.01
C GLU A 184 -10.13 -17.81 -49.44
N ILE A 185 -9.38 -16.72 -49.64
CA ILE A 185 -9.15 -16.13 -50.97
C ILE A 185 -8.41 -17.12 -51.88
N LEU A 186 -7.35 -17.77 -51.39
CA LEU A 186 -6.57 -18.73 -52.17
C LEU A 186 -7.38 -19.97 -52.52
N SER A 187 -8.17 -20.47 -51.57
CA SER A 187 -9.08 -21.61 -51.77
C SER A 187 -10.14 -21.30 -52.83
N SER A 188 -10.77 -20.12 -52.76
CA SER A 188 -11.73 -19.65 -53.78
C SER A 188 -11.08 -19.58 -55.17
N ARG A 189 -9.91 -18.94 -55.27
CA ARG A 189 -9.17 -18.84 -56.54
C ARG A 189 -8.75 -20.21 -57.09
N ASN A 190 -8.38 -21.15 -56.22
CA ASN A 190 -8.05 -22.51 -56.63
C ASN A 190 -9.27 -23.20 -57.26
N LEU A 191 -10.44 -23.04 -56.66
CA LEU A 191 -11.70 -23.59 -57.18
C LEU A 191 -12.06 -22.98 -58.55
N GLU A 192 -11.91 -21.66 -58.71
CA GLU A 192 -12.09 -20.99 -60.01
C GLU A 192 -11.12 -21.53 -61.07
N MET A 193 -9.85 -21.70 -60.71
CA MET A 193 -8.82 -22.22 -61.61
C MET A 193 -9.14 -23.67 -62.02
N ASN A 194 -9.55 -24.52 -61.08
CA ASN A 194 -9.97 -25.89 -61.39
C ASN A 194 -11.18 -25.91 -62.33
N ALA A 195 -12.14 -24.99 -62.17
CA ALA A 195 -13.25 -24.85 -63.09
C ALA A 195 -12.80 -24.43 -64.51
N VAL A 196 -11.85 -23.49 -64.61
CA VAL A 196 -11.26 -23.09 -65.90
C VAL A 196 -10.54 -24.27 -66.56
N LEU A 197 -9.71 -25.00 -65.82
CA LEU A 197 -8.99 -26.18 -66.32
C LEU A 197 -9.97 -27.28 -66.78
N GLY A 198 -11.07 -27.48 -66.05
CA GLY A 198 -12.15 -28.38 -66.45
C GLY A 198 -12.76 -27.97 -67.80
N ARG A 199 -13.05 -26.68 -67.99
CA ARG A 199 -13.55 -26.17 -69.29
C ARG A 199 -12.53 -26.35 -70.41
N ILE A 200 -11.25 -26.04 -70.19
CA ILE A 200 -10.20 -26.23 -71.19
C ILE A 200 -10.08 -27.72 -71.57
N THR A 201 -10.16 -28.61 -70.59
CA THR A 201 -10.12 -30.06 -70.82
C THR A 201 -11.31 -30.48 -71.67
N ALA A 202 -12.53 -30.03 -71.34
CA ALA A 202 -13.73 -30.31 -72.11
C ALA A 202 -13.63 -29.80 -73.56
N THR A 203 -13.23 -28.53 -73.77
CA THR A 203 -13.09 -27.99 -75.14
C THR A 203 -11.98 -28.70 -75.92
N THR A 204 -10.91 -29.13 -75.25
CA THR A 204 -9.85 -29.91 -75.90
C THR A 204 -10.33 -31.31 -76.28
N GLN A 205 -11.17 -31.94 -75.44
CA GLN A 205 -11.80 -33.22 -75.76
C GLN A 205 -12.80 -33.09 -76.92
N GLU A 206 -13.63 -32.05 -76.94
CA GLU A 206 -14.52 -31.75 -78.06
C GLU A 206 -13.73 -31.55 -79.36
N LEU A 207 -12.66 -30.75 -79.30
CA LEU A 207 -11.77 -30.53 -80.44
C LEU A 207 -11.13 -31.85 -80.92
N ALA A 208 -10.62 -32.66 -79.99
CA ALA A 208 -10.04 -33.96 -80.32
C ALA A 208 -11.07 -34.90 -80.95
N HIS A 209 -12.32 -34.88 -80.48
CA HIS A 209 -13.43 -35.65 -81.06
C HIS A 209 -13.74 -35.19 -82.48
N TYR A 210 -13.81 -33.87 -82.74
CA TYR A 210 -13.98 -33.36 -84.10
C TYR A 210 -12.85 -33.81 -85.05
N HIS A 211 -11.65 -34.06 -84.52
CA HIS A 211 -10.50 -34.55 -85.28
C HIS A 211 -10.32 -36.08 -85.26
N SER A 212 -11.17 -36.86 -84.56
CA SER A 212 -11.01 -38.33 -84.50
C SER A 212 -11.44 -39.04 -85.78
N GLY A 213 -12.24 -38.37 -86.63
CA GLY A 213 -12.71 -38.92 -87.90
C GLY A 213 -13.79 -40.01 -87.75
N ASP A 214 -14.35 -40.19 -86.55
CA ASP A 214 -15.39 -41.19 -86.29
C ASP A 214 -16.81 -40.73 -86.69
N GLU A 215 -17.01 -39.43 -86.87
CA GLU A 215 -18.28 -38.84 -87.32
C GLU A 215 -18.17 -38.43 -88.80
N ASP A 216 -19.11 -38.90 -89.65
CA ASP A 216 -19.27 -38.57 -91.09
C ASP A 216 -19.75 -37.11 -91.31
N SER A 217 -19.27 -36.18 -90.48
CA SER A 217 -19.62 -34.76 -90.52
C SER A 217 -18.69 -34.01 -91.50
N ILE A 218 -19.28 -33.33 -92.48
CA ILE A 218 -18.52 -32.52 -93.45
C ILE A 218 -18.06 -31.23 -92.76
N TYR A 219 -16.80 -31.20 -92.32
CA TYR A 219 -16.19 -30.00 -91.76
C TYR A 219 -15.88 -28.99 -92.87
N LEU A 220 -16.54 -27.82 -92.82
CA LEU A 220 -16.29 -26.71 -93.76
C LEU A 220 -14.80 -26.34 -93.83
N ALA A 221 -14.05 -26.48 -92.73
CA ALA A 221 -12.61 -26.19 -92.69
C ALA A 221 -11.76 -27.10 -93.60
N TYR A 222 -12.25 -28.28 -93.96
CA TYR A 222 -11.57 -29.25 -94.83
C TYR A 222 -12.21 -29.34 -96.22
N SER A 223 -13.31 -28.62 -96.48
CA SER A 223 -13.95 -28.55 -97.79
C SER A 223 -13.16 -27.64 -98.72
N ASP A 224 -12.84 -28.12 -99.92
CA ASP A 224 -12.21 -27.31 -100.95
C ASP A 224 -13.25 -26.34 -101.55
N PHE A 225 -13.18 -25.06 -101.17
CA PHE A 225 -14.01 -24.00 -101.73
C PHE A 225 -13.45 -23.41 -103.02
N HIS A 226 -12.29 -23.85 -103.50
CA HIS A 226 -11.69 -23.34 -104.73
C HIS A 226 -12.65 -23.40 -105.94
N PRO A 227 -13.45 -24.47 -106.15
CA PRO A 227 -14.46 -24.51 -107.21
C PRO A 227 -15.54 -23.44 -107.07
N TYR A 228 -16.00 -23.18 -105.84
CA TYR A 228 -17.00 -22.14 -105.57
C TYR A 228 -16.41 -20.74 -105.84
N VAL A 229 -15.18 -20.48 -105.38
CA VAL A 229 -14.47 -19.22 -105.64
C VAL A 229 -14.27 -18.99 -107.14
N ILE A 230 -13.90 -20.02 -107.90
CA ILE A 230 -13.79 -19.93 -109.36
C ILE A 230 -15.14 -19.57 -109.99
N GLY A 231 -16.23 -20.22 -109.55
CA GLY A 231 -17.58 -19.94 -110.03
C GLY A 231 -18.03 -18.51 -109.71
N ASP A 232 -17.81 -18.06 -108.49
CA ASP A 232 -18.16 -16.70 -108.05
C ASP A 232 -17.36 -15.63 -108.82
N LEU A 233 -16.06 -15.87 -109.04
CA LEU A 233 -15.22 -14.99 -109.83
C LEU A 233 -15.67 -14.93 -111.30
N ALA A 234 -16.12 -16.06 -111.87
CA ALA A 234 -16.67 -16.11 -113.22
C ALA A 234 -18.00 -15.34 -113.32
N CYS A 235 -18.91 -15.54 -112.36
CA CYS A 235 -20.15 -14.77 -112.26
C CYS A 235 -19.87 -13.28 -112.12
N THR A 236 -18.97 -12.90 -111.21
CA THR A 236 -18.58 -11.50 -110.98
C THR A 236 -17.98 -10.86 -112.23
N LYS A 237 -17.17 -11.60 -113.01
CA LYS A 237 -16.65 -11.13 -114.30
C LYS A 237 -17.73 -10.85 -115.32
N GLU A 238 -18.70 -11.75 -115.48
CA GLU A 238 -19.81 -11.53 -116.41
C GLU A 238 -20.73 -10.40 -115.94
N LEU A 239 -20.94 -10.28 -114.63
CA LEU A 239 -21.71 -9.19 -114.04
C LEU A 239 -21.02 -7.84 -114.27
N ASN A 240 -19.71 -7.75 -114.07
CA ASN A 240 -18.91 -6.57 -114.39
C ASN A 240 -18.92 -6.27 -115.90
N ARG A 241 -18.82 -7.28 -116.76
CA ARG A 241 -18.90 -7.11 -118.21
C ARG A 241 -20.26 -6.58 -118.65
N TRP A 242 -21.34 -7.08 -118.05
CA TRP A 242 -22.68 -6.56 -118.26
C TRP A 242 -22.77 -5.11 -117.75
N PHE A 243 -22.21 -4.81 -116.58
CA PHE A 243 -22.21 -3.48 -115.98
C PHE A 243 -21.47 -2.45 -116.85
N SER A 244 -20.25 -2.75 -117.29
CA SER A 244 -19.50 -1.91 -118.24
C SER A 244 -20.27 -1.65 -119.53
N LYS A 245 -20.94 -2.67 -120.10
CA LYS A 245 -21.77 -2.48 -121.31
C LYS A 245 -22.96 -1.55 -121.11
N GLN A 246 -23.53 -1.51 -119.91
CA GLN A 246 -24.72 -0.69 -119.63
C GLN A 246 -24.35 0.74 -119.19
N PHE A 247 -23.19 0.92 -118.55
CA PHE A 247 -22.87 2.16 -117.85
C PHE A 247 -21.57 2.86 -118.27
N GLU A 248 -20.69 2.24 -119.07
CA GLU A 248 -19.56 2.96 -119.69
C GLU A 248 -19.96 3.46 -121.08
N LYS A 249 -20.19 4.77 -121.17
CA LYS A 249 -20.20 5.58 -122.41
C LYS A 249 -19.04 6.56 -122.36
#